data_AF-A0A8D8FGV1-F1
#
_entry.id   AF-A0A8D8FGV1-F1
#
_cell.length_a   1.000
_cell.length_b   1.000
_cell.length_c   1.000
_cell.angle_alpha   90.00
_cell.angle_beta   90.00
_cell.angle_gamma   90.00
#
_symmetry.space_group_name_H-M   'P 1'
#
loop_
_entity.id
_entity.type
_entity.pdbx_description
1 polymer ?
#
loop_
_entity_poly.entity_id
_entity_poly.type
_entity_poly.pdbx_seq_one_letter_code
_entity_poly.pdbx_strand_id
1 'polypeptide(L)'
;MGFGTTEFGSDLSKMLLKADLMPLSKSDCQERFPPNRKISEGILDSQFCAADPTKDSCAGDSGGPLLVDLVDSGNIGATYKKVSFVAGVVSLGTGCNDGSLGIYTRVSSYLNWIESTTGATFNITECPRNVECRLHYPDVESKIVSQNVDPKFRVKLLQQEQSEDSVCSGTLIDYRHVITSAECGMLQPKFIDLQGNVVAITKVTIHNDFNAKTLENNLAILTLAQFLSREATDQASYLPACPWKKETLPQGEDIYVSGLEQFGYREDYLFINATLVNDNRCPKGSLCTENPQDIVPGICKLDQGGPVTNYVRSRFDKFVPSIYAVNSRGSGCSGKGNIFEATPLAAHYKWIESQILSHVVDTLNSQQTWNQQEFYENSTCLPPTGGLGRCVPDGRCRQLIIDNRHQLSNIKICKFDGQTSVVCCPNSYL
;
A
#
# COMPACT_ATOMS: atom_id res chain seq x y z
N MET A 1 -18.76 1.29 28.38
CA MET A 1 -19.86 2.29 28.50
C MET A 1 -20.89 1.77 29.48
N GLY A 2 -21.61 2.65 30.17
CA GLY A 2 -22.70 2.23 31.05
C GLY A 2 -23.28 3.35 31.91
N PHE A 3 -24.18 2.96 32.81
CA PHE A 3 -24.90 3.84 33.73
C PHE A 3 -24.44 3.62 35.18
N GLY A 4 -23.25 3.06 35.36
CA GLY A 4 -22.66 2.83 36.66
C GLY A 4 -22.45 4.10 37.45
N THR A 5 -22.07 3.91 38.71
CA THR A 5 -21.66 5.00 39.60
C THR A 5 -20.48 5.76 39.00
N THR A 6 -20.34 7.06 39.26
CA THR A 6 -19.13 7.81 38.82
C THR A 6 -18.05 7.87 39.90
N GLU A 7 -18.44 7.59 41.14
CA GLU A 7 -17.57 7.59 42.32
C GLU A 7 -17.98 6.45 43.25
N PHE A 8 -17.05 5.99 44.11
CA PHE A 8 -17.32 4.90 45.04
C PHE A 8 -18.47 5.24 46.01
N GLY A 9 -19.51 4.42 46.04
CA GLY A 9 -20.67 4.59 46.93
C GLY A 9 -21.66 5.68 46.51
N SER A 10 -21.50 6.26 45.31
CA SER A 10 -22.46 7.20 44.75
C SER A 10 -23.68 6.50 44.14
N ASP A 11 -24.71 7.28 43.80
CA ASP A 11 -25.86 6.80 43.04
C ASP A 11 -25.46 6.42 41.60
N LEU A 12 -26.25 5.55 40.97
CA LEU A 12 -26.10 5.24 39.55
C LEU A 12 -26.26 6.49 38.68
N SER A 13 -25.45 6.59 37.62
CA SER A 13 -25.56 7.70 36.69
C SER A 13 -26.89 7.67 35.96
N LYS A 14 -27.57 8.82 35.90
CA LYS A 14 -28.79 9.01 35.09
C LYS A 14 -28.48 9.19 33.60
N MET A 15 -27.21 9.37 33.25
CA MET A 15 -26.74 9.57 31.89
C MET A 15 -25.80 8.45 31.48
N LEU A 16 -25.89 8.01 30.23
CA LEU A 16 -24.96 7.02 29.70
C LEU A 16 -23.57 7.65 29.60
N LEU A 17 -22.57 7.02 30.21
CA LEU A 17 -21.19 7.48 30.19
C LEU A 17 -20.30 6.53 29.39
N LYS A 18 -19.22 7.11 28.84
CA LYS A 18 -18.16 6.38 28.14
C LYS A 18 -16.79 6.83 28.64
N ALA A 19 -15.86 5.89 28.69
CA ALA A 19 -14.46 6.12 28.98
C ALA A 19 -13.62 5.41 27.90
N ASP A 20 -12.53 6.05 27.50
CA ASP A 20 -11.55 5.46 26.59
C ASP A 20 -10.52 4.70 27.43
N LEU A 21 -10.28 3.44 27.07
CA LEU A 21 -9.39 2.52 27.80
C LEU A 21 -8.33 1.98 26.85
N MET A 22 -7.14 1.68 27.37
CA MET A 22 -6.07 1.05 26.60
C MET A 22 -6.05 -0.47 26.85
N PRO A 23 -5.87 -1.31 25.81
CA PRO A 23 -5.72 -2.74 25.99
C PRO A 23 -4.41 -3.08 26.70
N LEU A 24 -4.41 -4.11 27.53
CA LEU A 24 -3.22 -4.64 28.19
C LEU A 24 -2.78 -5.95 27.57
N SER A 25 -1.47 -6.20 27.57
CA SER A 25 -0.94 -7.52 27.19
C SER A 25 -1.42 -8.58 28.19
N LYS A 26 -1.45 -9.85 27.76
CA LYS A 26 -1.87 -10.95 28.64
C LYS A 26 -0.97 -11.06 29.87
N SER A 27 0.34 -10.87 29.70
CA SER A 27 1.31 -10.88 30.80
C SER A 27 1.06 -9.74 31.79
N ASP A 28 0.89 -8.50 31.29
CA ASP A 28 0.67 -7.34 32.17
C ASP A 28 -0.65 -7.47 32.93
N CYS A 29 -1.68 -8.03 32.27
CA CYS A 29 -2.92 -8.29 32.97
C CYS A 29 -2.78 -9.37 34.04
N GLN A 30 -2.09 -10.48 33.75
CA GLN A 30 -1.86 -11.53 34.74
C GLN A 30 -1.00 -11.05 35.92
N GLU A 31 -0.04 -10.16 35.66
CA GLU A 31 0.78 -9.54 36.71
C GLU A 31 -0.06 -8.61 37.59
N ARG A 32 -0.88 -7.74 36.98
CA ARG A 32 -1.73 -6.79 37.70
C ARG A 32 -2.95 -7.43 38.34
N PHE A 33 -3.39 -8.58 37.83
CA PHE A 33 -4.56 -9.32 38.29
C PHE A 33 -4.25 -10.82 38.38
N PRO A 34 -3.43 -11.23 39.38
CA PRO A 34 -3.01 -12.61 39.53
C PRO A 34 -4.18 -13.53 39.90
N PRO A 35 -4.03 -14.86 39.65
CA PRO A 35 -5.03 -15.85 40.03
C PRO A 35 -5.48 -15.68 41.48
N ASN A 36 -6.79 -15.66 41.67
CA ASN A 36 -7.40 -15.43 42.98
C ASN A 36 -8.74 -16.19 43.06
N ARG A 37 -9.48 -16.02 44.16
CA ARG A 37 -10.75 -16.74 44.38
C ARG A 37 -11.78 -16.54 43.26
N LYS A 38 -11.76 -15.41 42.55
CA LYS A 38 -12.68 -15.12 41.43
C LYS A 38 -12.21 -15.70 40.09
N ILE A 39 -10.90 -15.94 39.94
CA ILE A 39 -10.25 -16.46 38.74
C ILE A 39 -9.12 -17.43 39.12
N SER A 40 -9.50 -18.60 39.62
CA SER A 40 -8.54 -19.58 40.15
C SER A 40 -7.55 -20.09 39.10
N GLU A 41 -7.95 -20.08 37.83
CA GLU A 41 -7.14 -20.50 36.69
C GLU A 41 -6.42 -19.32 36.00
N GLY A 42 -6.51 -18.11 36.58
CA GLY A 42 -6.00 -16.89 35.98
C GLY A 42 -6.88 -16.36 34.85
N ILE A 43 -6.30 -15.48 34.02
CA ILE A 43 -6.97 -14.88 32.86
C ILE A 43 -7.03 -15.89 31.71
N LEU A 44 -8.25 -16.26 31.30
CA LEU A 44 -8.51 -17.18 30.19
C LEU A 44 -8.30 -16.50 28.83
N ASP A 45 -8.11 -17.29 27.77
CA ASP A 45 -8.00 -16.76 26.39
C ASP A 45 -9.28 -16.09 25.89
N SER A 46 -10.43 -16.54 26.42
CA SER A 46 -11.74 -15.93 26.20
C SER A 46 -11.97 -14.64 26.99
N GLN A 47 -10.92 -14.10 27.61
CA GLN A 47 -10.92 -12.85 28.36
C GLN A 47 -9.78 -11.94 27.88
N PHE A 48 -9.91 -10.65 28.16
CA PHE A 48 -8.85 -9.67 28.00
C PHE A 48 -9.03 -8.52 28.98
N CYS A 49 -8.00 -7.69 29.11
CA CYS A 49 -8.00 -6.59 30.07
C CYS A 49 -7.77 -5.27 29.37
N ALA A 50 -8.41 -4.24 29.90
CA ALA A 50 -8.20 -2.87 29.49
C ALA A 50 -8.15 -1.98 30.74
N ALA A 51 -7.40 -0.90 30.66
CA ALA A 51 -7.23 0.03 31.76
C ALA A 51 -6.93 1.44 31.22
N ASP A 52 -7.26 2.44 32.03
CA ASP A 52 -6.76 3.80 31.91
C ASP A 52 -6.20 4.21 33.29
N PRO A 53 -5.21 5.12 33.36
CA PRO A 53 -4.69 5.56 34.65
C PRO A 53 -5.73 6.17 35.59
N THR A 54 -6.84 6.72 35.07
CA THR A 54 -7.79 7.53 35.84
C THR A 54 -9.26 7.13 35.66
N LYS A 55 -9.57 6.18 34.76
CA LYS A 55 -10.95 5.85 34.37
C LYS A 55 -11.13 4.35 34.15
N ASP A 56 -12.27 3.82 34.56
CA ASP A 56 -12.68 2.44 34.28
C ASP A 56 -14.20 2.28 34.47
N SER A 57 -14.71 1.09 34.15
CA SER A 57 -16.04 0.60 34.48
C SER A 57 -16.27 0.49 36.00
N CYS A 58 -17.42 1.00 36.44
CA CYS A 58 -17.81 1.07 37.84
C CYS A 58 -18.92 0.07 38.20
N ALA A 59 -19.32 0.06 39.48
CA ALA A 59 -20.50 -0.67 39.92
C ALA A 59 -21.74 -0.25 39.12
N GLY A 60 -22.44 -1.21 38.53
CA GLY A 60 -23.57 -0.97 37.63
C GLY A 60 -23.23 -1.02 36.14
N ASP A 61 -21.95 -1.08 35.76
CA ASP A 61 -21.52 -1.22 34.36
C ASP A 61 -21.34 -2.70 33.92
N SER A 62 -21.48 -3.67 34.82
CA SER A 62 -21.37 -5.10 34.50
C SER A 62 -22.34 -5.51 33.39
N GLY A 63 -21.85 -6.22 32.37
CA GLY A 63 -22.62 -6.53 31.17
C GLY A 63 -22.61 -5.41 30.11
N GLY A 64 -22.06 -4.24 30.43
CA GLY A 64 -21.90 -3.13 29.49
C GLY A 64 -20.88 -3.43 28.39
N PRO A 65 -21.03 -2.81 27.20
CA PRO A 65 -20.12 -3.05 26.09
C PRO A 65 -18.81 -2.26 26.25
N LEU A 66 -17.71 -2.91 25.87
CA LEU A 66 -16.47 -2.28 25.44
C LEU A 66 -16.45 -2.29 23.91
N LEU A 67 -16.40 -1.09 23.33
CA LEU A 67 -16.39 -0.89 21.90
C LEU A 67 -14.97 -0.69 21.37
N VAL A 68 -14.70 -1.21 20.19
CA VAL A 68 -13.55 -0.81 19.37
C VAL A 68 -14.10 -0.21 18.08
N ASP A 69 -13.52 0.91 17.68
CA ASP A 69 -13.95 1.58 16.47
C ASP A 69 -12.96 1.28 15.34
N LEU A 70 -13.47 0.73 14.24
CA LEU A 70 -12.69 0.39 13.05
C LEU A 70 -13.18 1.20 11.86
N VAL A 71 -12.32 1.39 10.87
CA VAL A 71 -12.64 2.16 9.66
C VAL A 71 -12.95 1.20 8.51
N ASP A 72 -14.09 1.37 7.83
CA ASP A 72 -14.35 0.79 6.52
C ASP A 72 -13.93 1.80 5.44
N SER A 73 -12.91 1.42 4.69
CA SER A 73 -12.54 2.06 3.43
C SER A 73 -13.54 1.62 2.38
N GLY A 74 -14.72 2.24 2.36
CA GLY A 74 -15.70 2.01 1.29
C GLY A 74 -15.08 2.24 -0.09
N ASN A 75 -15.76 1.76 -1.15
CA ASN A 75 -15.27 1.86 -2.53
C ASN A 75 -14.79 3.28 -2.89
N ILE A 76 -13.77 3.33 -3.75
CA ILE A 76 -13.11 4.54 -4.27
C ILE A 76 -14.15 5.63 -4.59
N GLY A 77 -14.08 6.75 -3.86
CA GLY A 77 -14.98 7.91 -4.01
C GLY A 77 -16.04 8.08 -2.92
N ALA A 78 -16.17 7.17 -1.96
CA ALA A 78 -17.02 7.31 -0.78
C ALA A 78 -16.22 7.73 0.48
N THR A 79 -16.83 8.53 1.36
CA THR A 79 -16.30 8.85 2.68
C THR A 79 -16.07 7.57 3.49
N TYR A 80 -14.93 7.46 4.18
CA TYR A 80 -14.64 6.35 5.07
C TYR A 80 -15.64 6.32 6.23
N LYS A 81 -16.09 5.12 6.60
CA LYS A 81 -17.07 4.95 7.68
C LYS A 81 -16.41 4.41 8.92
N LYS A 82 -16.71 5.01 10.06
CA LYS A 82 -16.30 4.48 11.36
C LYS A 82 -17.35 3.45 11.80
N VAL A 83 -16.92 2.29 12.26
CA VAL A 83 -17.77 1.16 12.60
C VAL A 83 -17.40 0.71 14.00
N SER A 84 -18.34 0.82 14.93
CA SER A 84 -18.15 0.39 16.31
C SER A 84 -18.48 -1.10 16.43
N PHE A 85 -17.50 -1.88 16.89
CA PHE A 85 -17.65 -3.30 17.20
C PHE A 85 -17.65 -3.51 18.71
N VAL A 86 -18.52 -4.40 19.20
CA VAL A 86 -18.46 -4.85 20.59
C VAL A 86 -17.32 -5.85 20.72
N ALA A 87 -16.17 -5.40 21.21
CA ALA A 87 -15.00 -6.26 21.42
C ALA A 87 -15.09 -7.04 22.75
N GLY A 88 -15.71 -6.42 23.75
CA GLY A 88 -15.78 -6.98 25.09
C GLY A 88 -17.08 -6.70 25.80
N VAL A 89 -17.38 -7.55 26.78
CA VAL A 89 -18.46 -7.32 27.76
C VAL A 89 -17.84 -7.21 29.13
N VAL A 90 -18.14 -6.13 29.87
CA VAL A 90 -17.62 -5.88 31.23
C VAL A 90 -17.96 -7.09 32.11
N SER A 91 -16.93 -7.76 32.66
CA SER A 91 -17.10 -8.99 33.45
C SER A 91 -16.72 -8.77 34.91
N LEU A 92 -15.46 -8.41 35.18
CA LEU A 92 -14.95 -8.15 36.52
C LEU A 92 -13.87 -7.06 36.48
N GLY A 93 -13.47 -6.53 37.63
CA GLY A 93 -12.42 -5.53 37.71
C GLY A 93 -12.03 -5.23 39.16
N THR A 94 -11.07 -4.32 39.33
CA THR A 94 -10.56 -3.90 40.64
C THR A 94 -11.34 -2.74 41.26
N GLY A 95 -12.29 -2.16 40.52
CA GLY A 95 -13.05 -0.95 40.87
C GLY A 95 -12.85 0.12 39.80
N CYS A 96 -13.20 1.38 40.09
CA CYS A 96 -13.08 2.48 39.13
C CYS A 96 -12.38 3.71 39.71
N ASN A 97 -11.24 3.47 40.36
CA ASN A 97 -10.36 4.50 40.91
C ASN A 97 -9.07 4.59 40.06
N ASP A 98 -8.17 5.50 40.37
CA ASP A 98 -6.87 5.60 39.69
C ASP A 98 -6.12 4.26 39.69
N GLY A 99 -5.60 3.87 38.52
CA GLY A 99 -4.91 2.60 38.31
C GLY A 99 -5.81 1.36 38.25
N SER A 100 -7.13 1.55 38.14
CA SER A 100 -8.09 0.47 37.95
C SER A 100 -7.81 -0.36 36.68
N LEU A 101 -8.34 -1.59 36.71
CA LEU A 101 -8.22 -2.56 35.65
C LEU A 101 -9.53 -3.33 35.51
N GLY A 102 -10.04 -3.35 34.28
CA GLY A 102 -11.21 -4.11 33.88
C GLY A 102 -10.81 -5.38 33.15
N ILE A 103 -11.54 -6.45 33.40
CA ILE A 103 -11.51 -7.72 32.66
C ILE A 103 -12.83 -7.86 31.93
N TYR A 104 -12.70 -8.15 30.64
CA TYR A 104 -13.79 -8.22 29.69
C TYR A 104 -13.87 -9.62 29.11
N THR A 105 -15.08 -10.14 28.98
CA THR A 105 -15.33 -11.33 28.17
C THR A 105 -15.05 -10.98 26.71
N ARG A 106 -14.17 -11.72 26.04
CA ARG A 106 -13.82 -11.53 24.64
C ARG A 106 -14.96 -11.98 23.74
N VAL A 107 -15.66 -11.06 23.10
CA VAL A 107 -16.83 -11.40 22.25
C VAL A 107 -16.43 -12.31 21.09
N SER A 108 -15.25 -12.10 20.50
CA SER A 108 -14.78 -12.92 19.37
C SER A 108 -14.64 -14.41 19.70
N SER A 109 -14.43 -14.77 20.97
CA SER A 109 -14.37 -16.18 21.41
C SER A 109 -15.71 -16.89 21.39
N TYR A 110 -16.82 -16.15 21.30
CA TYR A 110 -18.19 -16.69 21.39
C TYR A 110 -19.01 -16.47 20.12
N LEU A 111 -18.42 -15.95 19.03
CA LEU A 111 -19.15 -15.63 17.79
C LEU A 111 -19.95 -16.82 17.26
N ASN A 112 -19.34 -18.02 17.18
CA ASN A 112 -20.04 -19.22 16.72
C ASN A 112 -21.31 -19.52 17.55
N TRP A 113 -21.23 -19.35 18.87
CA TRP A 113 -22.38 -19.56 19.75
C TRP A 113 -23.44 -18.47 19.55
N ILE A 114 -23.03 -17.21 19.44
CA ILE A 114 -23.93 -16.07 19.19
C ILE A 114 -24.67 -16.30 17.86
N GLU A 115 -23.97 -16.61 16.78
CA GLU A 115 -24.55 -16.89 15.45
C GLU A 115 -25.54 -18.05 15.50
N SER A 116 -25.18 -19.16 16.16
CA SER A 116 -26.08 -20.32 16.30
C SER A 116 -27.34 -20.00 17.11
N THR A 117 -27.26 -19.03 18.03
CA THR A 117 -28.36 -18.66 18.92
C THR A 117 -29.29 -17.64 18.27
N THR A 118 -28.75 -16.67 17.55
CA THR A 118 -29.54 -15.59 16.92
C THR A 118 -30.02 -15.96 15.52
N GLY A 119 -29.36 -16.91 14.86
CA GLY A 119 -29.60 -17.21 13.44
C GLY A 119 -29.08 -16.12 12.49
N ALA A 120 -28.31 -15.16 12.99
CA ALA A 120 -27.70 -14.08 12.21
C ALA A 120 -26.19 -14.33 12.07
N THR A 121 -25.62 -14.02 10.90
CA THR A 121 -24.18 -14.07 10.67
C THR A 121 -23.51 -12.77 11.14
N PHE A 122 -22.36 -12.88 11.80
CA PHE A 122 -21.57 -11.73 12.27
C PHE A 122 -20.23 -11.68 11.54
N ASN A 123 -20.28 -11.78 10.20
CA ASN A 123 -19.10 -11.59 9.38
C ASN A 123 -18.64 -10.14 9.49
N ILE A 124 -17.43 -9.95 10.03
CA ILE A 124 -16.81 -8.66 10.30
C ILE A 124 -16.69 -7.80 9.03
N THR A 125 -16.59 -8.44 7.88
CA THR A 125 -16.42 -7.80 6.59
C THR A 125 -17.79 -7.36 6.01
N GLU A 126 -18.87 -8.11 6.25
CA GLU A 126 -20.21 -7.78 5.73
C GLU A 126 -20.95 -6.74 6.59
N CYS A 127 -20.72 -6.74 7.90
CA CYS A 127 -21.41 -5.88 8.86
C CYS A 127 -21.33 -4.36 8.54
N PRO A 128 -20.16 -3.78 8.18
CA PRO A 128 -20.07 -2.37 7.77
C PRO A 128 -20.93 -1.99 6.56
N ARG A 129 -21.21 -2.96 5.68
CA ARG A 129 -21.82 -2.70 4.37
C ARG A 129 -23.28 -3.12 4.29
N ASN A 130 -23.80 -3.87 5.27
CA ASN A 130 -25.22 -4.18 5.37
C ASN A 130 -26.05 -2.91 5.67
N VAL A 131 -27.10 -2.68 4.88
CA VAL A 131 -27.94 -1.48 4.92
C VAL A 131 -28.75 -1.39 6.21
N GLU A 132 -29.04 -2.51 6.88
CA GLU A 132 -29.73 -2.51 8.18
C GLU A 132 -28.93 -1.82 9.28
N CYS A 133 -27.60 -1.96 9.28
CA CYS A 133 -26.71 -1.22 10.18
C CYS A 133 -26.58 0.27 9.79
N ARG A 134 -26.83 0.63 8.52
CA ARG A 134 -26.65 1.99 7.99
C ARG A 134 -27.72 2.98 8.46
N LEU A 135 -28.95 2.54 8.70
CA LEU A 135 -30.08 3.45 8.97
C LEU A 135 -30.07 4.06 10.39
N HIS A 136 -29.24 3.56 11.31
CA HIS A 136 -29.25 4.01 12.72
C HIS A 136 -28.11 4.96 13.10
N TYR A 137 -27.12 5.19 12.24
CA TYR A 137 -25.91 5.97 12.58
C TYR A 137 -25.53 6.98 11.47
N PRO A 138 -26.36 7.99 11.19
CA PRO A 138 -26.09 8.99 10.15
C PRO A 138 -24.86 9.87 10.43
N ASP A 139 -24.41 9.95 11.70
CA ASP A 139 -23.34 10.85 12.14
C ASP A 139 -21.94 10.20 12.14
N VAL A 140 -21.82 8.95 11.69
CA VAL A 140 -20.57 8.18 11.80
C VAL A 140 -19.79 8.20 10.48
N GLU A 141 -19.54 9.42 9.99
CA GLU A 141 -18.59 9.67 8.92
C GLU A 141 -17.22 10.03 9.51
N SER A 142 -16.18 9.32 9.09
CA SER A 142 -14.82 9.70 9.43
C SER A 142 -14.29 10.69 8.38
N LYS A 143 -13.65 11.79 8.82
CA LYS A 143 -12.97 12.74 7.94
C LYS A 143 -11.61 12.21 7.45
N ILE A 144 -11.55 10.95 7.04
CA ILE A 144 -10.37 10.42 6.35
C ILE A 144 -10.59 10.79 4.89
N VAL A 145 -9.72 11.64 4.35
CA VAL A 145 -9.83 12.07 2.95
C VAL A 145 -9.35 10.92 2.08
N SER A 146 -10.25 10.31 1.32
CA SER A 146 -9.87 9.45 0.19
C SER A 146 -9.26 10.36 -0.84
N GLN A 147 -7.95 10.55 -0.82
CA GLN A 147 -7.30 11.25 -1.90
C GLN A 147 -7.47 10.38 -3.14
N ASN A 148 -8.02 10.95 -4.23
CA ASN A 148 -8.10 10.34 -5.56
C ASN A 148 -6.70 10.14 -6.14
N VAL A 149 -5.90 9.33 -5.46
CA VAL A 149 -4.60 8.85 -5.91
C VAL A 149 -4.91 7.55 -6.62
N ASP A 150 -5.48 7.64 -7.82
CA ASP A 150 -5.51 6.53 -8.75
C ASP A 150 -4.15 6.52 -9.47
N PRO A 151 -3.20 5.68 -9.04
CA PRO A 151 -1.86 5.72 -9.59
C PRO A 151 -1.87 4.96 -10.90
N LYS A 152 -1.87 5.75 -11.98
CA LYS A 152 -1.86 5.28 -13.37
C LYS A 152 -0.61 4.48 -13.77
N PHE A 153 0.26 4.14 -12.82
CA PHE A 153 1.47 3.34 -12.98
C PHE A 153 1.39 1.96 -12.32
N ARG A 154 0.41 1.68 -11.44
CA ARG A 154 0.26 0.34 -10.85
C ARG A 154 -0.25 -0.63 -11.92
N VAL A 155 0.35 -1.81 -12.02
CA VAL A 155 -0.06 -2.86 -12.96
C VAL A 155 -0.46 -4.13 -12.20
N LYS A 156 -1.41 -4.89 -12.75
CA LYS A 156 -1.71 -6.26 -12.33
C LYS A 156 -0.75 -7.22 -13.05
N LEU A 157 -0.29 -8.26 -12.36
CA LEU A 157 0.51 -9.34 -12.96
C LEU A 157 -0.36 -10.59 -13.14
N LEU A 158 -0.47 -11.07 -14.37
CA LEU A 158 -1.40 -12.13 -14.76
C LEU A 158 -0.68 -13.38 -15.26
N GLN A 159 -1.26 -14.55 -14.98
CA GLN A 159 -0.81 -15.84 -15.52
C GLN A 159 -1.36 -16.13 -16.92
N GLN A 160 -2.54 -15.59 -17.21
CA GLN A 160 -3.26 -15.76 -18.48
C GLN A 160 -3.81 -14.41 -18.93
N GLU A 161 -3.92 -14.22 -20.24
CA GLU A 161 -4.26 -12.94 -20.86
C GLU A 161 -5.67 -12.43 -20.47
N GLN A 162 -6.63 -13.34 -20.28
CA GLN A 162 -8.01 -13.01 -19.91
C GLN A 162 -8.32 -13.28 -18.42
N SER A 163 -7.30 -13.39 -17.57
CA SER A 163 -7.49 -13.58 -16.13
C SER A 163 -7.90 -12.28 -15.47
N GLU A 164 -9.03 -12.28 -14.75
CA GLU A 164 -9.38 -11.17 -13.86
C GLU A 164 -8.54 -11.20 -12.56
N ASP A 165 -8.14 -12.40 -12.15
CA ASP A 165 -7.33 -12.63 -10.95
C ASP A 165 -5.87 -12.28 -11.23
N SER A 166 -5.35 -11.33 -10.45
CA SER A 166 -3.93 -10.99 -10.43
C SER A 166 -3.19 -11.82 -9.39
N VAL A 167 -2.01 -12.32 -9.75
CA VAL A 167 -1.19 -13.09 -8.81
C VAL A 167 -0.37 -12.17 -7.90
N CYS A 168 0.00 -11.03 -8.44
CA CYS A 168 0.80 -10.00 -7.80
C CYS A 168 0.57 -8.66 -8.51
N SER A 169 1.20 -7.62 -7.99
CA SER A 169 1.23 -6.31 -8.62
C SER A 169 2.63 -5.87 -8.97
N GLY A 170 2.70 -4.79 -9.74
CA GLY A 170 3.95 -4.13 -10.09
C GLY A 170 3.75 -2.64 -10.31
N THR A 171 4.85 -1.96 -10.60
CA THR A 171 4.87 -0.53 -10.92
C THR A 171 5.57 -0.29 -12.23
N LEU A 172 4.87 0.35 -13.17
CA LEU A 172 5.42 0.87 -14.41
C LEU A 172 6.39 2.02 -14.10
N ILE A 173 7.68 1.83 -14.42
CA ILE A 173 8.75 2.81 -14.15
C ILE A 173 9.29 3.48 -15.41
N ASP A 174 9.08 2.85 -16.57
CA ASP A 174 9.12 3.45 -17.89
C ASP A 174 8.08 2.73 -18.77
N TYR A 175 7.97 3.09 -20.05
CA TYR A 175 6.95 2.50 -20.92
C TYR A 175 7.17 1.02 -21.31
N ARG A 176 8.26 0.39 -20.87
CA ARG A 176 8.63 -1.01 -21.19
C ARG A 176 9.06 -1.84 -19.97
N HIS A 177 9.23 -1.23 -18.82
CA HIS A 177 9.72 -1.90 -17.62
C HIS A 177 8.77 -1.71 -16.45
N VAL A 178 8.52 -2.83 -15.77
CA VAL A 178 7.76 -2.89 -14.53
C VAL A 178 8.70 -3.39 -13.44
N ILE A 179 8.70 -2.72 -12.29
CA ILE A 179 9.33 -3.23 -11.07
C ILE A 179 8.28 -3.98 -10.25
N THR A 180 8.65 -5.13 -9.69
CA THR A 180 7.86 -5.89 -8.72
C THR A 180 8.80 -6.58 -7.72
N SER A 181 8.27 -7.37 -6.78
CA SER A 181 9.09 -8.14 -5.85
C SER A 181 9.70 -9.37 -6.55
N ALA A 182 10.82 -9.88 -6.03
CA ALA A 182 11.43 -11.09 -6.57
C ALA A 182 10.50 -12.30 -6.43
N GLU A 183 9.78 -12.41 -5.31
CA GLU A 183 8.76 -13.44 -5.10
C GLU A 183 7.69 -13.41 -6.20
N CYS A 184 7.16 -12.23 -6.54
CA CYS A 184 6.21 -12.07 -7.63
C CYS A 184 6.83 -12.41 -8.99
N GLY A 185 8.11 -12.09 -9.21
CA GLY A 185 8.86 -12.50 -10.39
C GLY A 185 9.03 -14.03 -10.49
N MET A 186 9.26 -14.71 -9.37
CA MET A 186 9.40 -16.18 -9.33
C MET A 186 8.12 -16.92 -9.73
N LEU A 187 6.96 -16.28 -9.62
CA LEU A 187 5.68 -16.80 -10.11
C LEU A 187 5.61 -16.81 -11.64
N GLN A 188 6.60 -16.24 -12.33
CA GLN A 188 6.72 -16.19 -13.79
C GLN A 188 5.45 -15.65 -14.46
N PRO A 189 5.00 -14.43 -14.10
CA PRO A 189 3.83 -13.82 -14.74
C PRO A 189 4.08 -13.66 -16.24
N LYS A 190 3.05 -13.91 -17.04
CA LYS A 190 3.14 -13.87 -18.50
C LYS A 190 2.65 -12.57 -19.09
N PHE A 191 1.75 -11.88 -18.39
CA PHE A 191 1.17 -10.63 -18.84
C PHE A 191 1.12 -9.62 -17.70
N ILE A 192 1.11 -8.35 -18.07
CA ILE A 192 0.62 -7.28 -17.21
C ILE A 192 -0.74 -6.83 -17.70
N ASP A 193 -1.58 -6.32 -16.80
CA ASP A 193 -2.75 -5.53 -17.14
C ASP A 193 -2.62 -4.15 -16.49
N LEU A 194 -2.68 -3.12 -17.33
CA LEU A 194 -2.75 -1.73 -16.92
C LEU A 194 -4.05 -1.10 -17.42
N GLN A 195 -5.04 -0.99 -16.54
CA GLN A 195 -6.34 -0.37 -16.82
C GLN A 195 -7.05 -0.98 -18.04
N GLY A 196 -7.03 -2.32 -18.16
CA GLY A 196 -7.62 -3.07 -19.26
C GLY A 196 -6.70 -3.25 -20.47
N ASN A 197 -5.49 -2.67 -20.45
CA ASN A 197 -4.50 -2.86 -21.51
C ASN A 197 -3.53 -3.97 -21.12
N VAL A 198 -3.76 -5.16 -21.69
CA VAL A 198 -2.98 -6.37 -21.41
C VAL A 198 -1.74 -6.42 -22.31
N VAL A 199 -0.57 -6.59 -21.72
CA VAL A 199 0.72 -6.64 -22.44
C VAL A 199 1.56 -7.83 -21.97
N ALA A 200 2.10 -8.60 -22.93
CA ALA A 200 2.96 -9.73 -22.64
C ALA A 200 4.31 -9.32 -22.03
N ILE A 201 4.83 -10.16 -21.13
CA ILE A 201 6.16 -10.06 -20.53
C ILE A 201 7.11 -10.94 -21.34
N THR A 202 8.24 -10.37 -21.77
CA THR A 202 9.27 -11.08 -22.55
C THR A 202 10.45 -11.56 -21.71
N LYS A 203 10.73 -10.87 -20.61
CA LYS A 203 11.84 -11.20 -19.71
C LYS A 203 11.48 -10.88 -18.28
N VAL A 204 11.79 -11.80 -17.37
CA VAL A 204 11.74 -11.60 -15.93
C VAL A 204 13.17 -11.63 -15.40
N THR A 205 13.61 -10.55 -14.78
CA THR A 205 14.96 -10.44 -14.20
C THR A 205 14.85 -10.29 -12.69
N ILE A 206 15.22 -11.33 -11.96
CA ILE A 206 15.27 -11.33 -10.49
C ILE A 206 16.64 -10.77 -10.05
N HIS A 207 16.67 -10.02 -8.96
CA HIS A 207 17.94 -9.55 -8.39
C HIS A 207 18.86 -10.72 -8.05
N ASN A 208 20.13 -10.64 -8.48
CA ASN A 208 21.09 -11.75 -8.39
C ASN A 208 21.33 -12.23 -6.95
N ASP A 209 21.31 -11.30 -6.01
CA ASP A 209 21.55 -11.56 -4.58
C ASP A 209 20.24 -11.75 -3.78
N PHE A 210 19.13 -12.07 -4.44
CA PHE A 210 17.86 -12.31 -3.76
C PHE A 210 17.92 -13.55 -2.84
N ASN A 211 17.46 -13.38 -1.60
CA ASN A 211 17.37 -14.46 -0.63
C ASN A 211 15.92 -14.69 -0.18
N ALA A 212 15.32 -15.80 -0.62
CA ALA A 212 13.92 -16.13 -0.31
C ALA A 212 13.64 -16.41 1.18
N LYS A 213 14.67 -16.66 2.01
CA LYS A 213 14.48 -16.89 3.46
C LYS A 213 14.47 -15.59 4.24
N THR A 214 15.34 -14.64 3.90
CA THR A 214 15.49 -13.36 4.60
C THR A 214 14.71 -12.24 3.93
N LEU A 215 14.25 -12.43 2.69
CA LEU A 215 13.68 -11.41 1.81
C LEU A 215 14.64 -10.25 1.49
N GLU A 216 15.93 -10.44 1.71
CA GLU A 216 16.95 -9.51 1.27
C GLU A 216 16.98 -9.44 -0.26
N ASN A 217 17.08 -8.22 -0.80
CA ASN A 217 17.05 -7.95 -2.23
C ASN A 217 15.80 -8.52 -2.95
N ASN A 218 14.62 -8.48 -2.31
CA ASN A 218 13.34 -8.94 -2.88
C ASN A 218 12.82 -8.02 -4.00
N LEU A 219 13.54 -7.97 -5.13
CA LEU A 219 13.27 -7.09 -6.25
C LEU A 219 13.41 -7.82 -7.59
N ALA A 220 12.50 -7.52 -8.52
CA ALA A 220 12.56 -7.99 -9.90
C ALA A 220 12.14 -6.91 -10.90
N ILE A 221 12.64 -7.03 -12.13
CA ILE A 221 12.28 -6.19 -13.28
C ILE A 221 11.68 -7.07 -14.36
N LEU A 222 10.50 -6.68 -14.83
CA LEU A 222 9.79 -7.31 -15.95
C LEU A 222 9.96 -6.43 -17.19
N THR A 223 10.38 -7.04 -18.30
CA THR A 223 10.48 -6.37 -19.61
C THR A 223 9.27 -6.72 -20.46
N LEU A 224 8.59 -5.70 -20.97
CA LEU A 224 7.38 -5.84 -21.77
C LEU A 224 7.69 -6.11 -23.25
N ALA A 225 6.82 -6.89 -23.89
CA ALA A 225 6.89 -7.20 -25.32
C ALA A 225 6.71 -5.96 -26.20
N GLN A 226 5.87 -5.02 -25.76
CA GLN A 226 5.61 -3.76 -26.44
C GLN A 226 5.66 -2.60 -25.45
N PHE A 227 6.00 -1.42 -25.97
CA PHE A 227 5.90 -0.18 -25.21
C PHE A 227 4.44 0.21 -25.04
N LEU A 228 4.08 0.65 -23.84
CA LEU A 228 2.77 1.26 -23.58
C LEU A 228 2.75 2.68 -24.16
N SER A 229 1.84 2.96 -25.10
CA SER A 229 1.69 4.29 -25.69
C SER A 229 0.94 5.25 -24.77
N ARG A 230 1.35 6.52 -24.76
CA ARG A 230 0.66 7.61 -24.05
C ARG A 230 -0.71 7.95 -24.69
N GLU A 231 -0.92 7.54 -25.93
CA GLU A 231 -2.07 7.90 -26.78
C GLU A 231 -3.14 6.80 -26.88
N ALA A 232 -3.13 5.81 -25.99
CA ALA A 232 -4.19 4.80 -25.96
C ALA A 232 -5.52 5.44 -25.55
N THR A 233 -6.29 5.91 -26.55
CA THR A 233 -7.71 6.28 -26.55
C THR A 233 -8.20 7.22 -25.42
N ASP A 234 -8.45 8.48 -25.79
CA ASP A 234 -9.33 9.53 -25.23
C ASP A 234 -9.58 9.74 -23.71
N GLN A 235 -9.16 8.87 -22.78
CA GLN A 235 -9.46 9.08 -21.34
C GLN A 235 -8.35 8.67 -20.33
N ALA A 236 -7.29 7.95 -20.72
CA ALA A 236 -6.24 7.54 -19.77
C ALA A 236 -4.80 7.63 -20.32
N SER A 237 -4.10 8.74 -20.04
CA SER A 237 -2.63 8.77 -20.21
C SER A 237 -1.96 7.95 -19.09
N TYR A 238 -1.26 6.88 -19.46
CA TYR A 238 -0.35 6.17 -18.56
C TYR A 238 0.87 7.05 -18.25
N LEU A 239 1.23 7.15 -16.97
CA LEU A 239 2.39 7.92 -16.53
C LEU A 239 3.26 7.02 -15.66
N PRO A 240 4.44 6.58 -16.14
CA PRO A 240 5.36 5.81 -15.32
C PRO A 240 5.80 6.57 -14.07
N ALA A 241 6.00 5.84 -12.98
CA ALA A 241 6.54 6.39 -11.74
C ALA A 241 8.06 6.53 -11.82
N CYS A 242 8.60 7.59 -11.24
CA CYS A 242 10.05 7.78 -11.12
C CYS A 242 10.62 6.94 -9.98
N PRO A 243 11.60 6.06 -10.23
CA PRO A 243 12.35 5.39 -9.17
C PRO A 243 13.07 6.40 -8.27
N TRP A 244 12.87 6.30 -6.96
CA TRP A 244 13.53 7.17 -6.01
C TRP A 244 14.97 6.75 -5.74
N LYS A 245 15.91 7.67 -5.95
CA LYS A 245 17.35 7.41 -5.84
C LYS A 245 17.95 7.70 -4.45
N LYS A 246 17.30 8.54 -3.65
CA LYS A 246 17.87 9.02 -2.38
C LYS A 246 17.50 8.06 -1.26
N GLU A 247 18.45 7.75 -0.38
CA GLU A 247 18.17 6.92 0.81
C GLU A 247 17.21 7.60 1.78
N THR A 248 17.24 8.94 1.82
CA THR A 248 16.30 9.72 2.61
C THR A 248 15.02 9.99 1.83
N LEU A 249 13.87 9.71 2.47
CA LEU A 249 12.57 10.11 1.97
C LEU A 249 12.32 11.61 2.25
N PRO A 250 11.46 12.27 1.45
CA PRO A 250 11.05 13.64 1.72
C PRO A 250 10.42 13.79 3.11
N GLN A 251 10.84 14.80 3.89
CA GLN A 251 10.27 15.07 5.21
C GLN A 251 8.92 15.78 5.09
N GLY A 252 7.94 15.36 5.90
CA GLY A 252 6.62 16.00 5.97
C GLY A 252 5.67 15.65 4.82
N GLU A 253 6.05 14.72 3.96
CA GLU A 253 5.25 14.24 2.84
C GLU A 253 4.53 12.94 3.22
N ASP A 254 3.29 12.78 2.76
CA ASP A 254 2.51 11.55 2.96
C ASP A 254 3.18 10.36 2.24
N ILE A 255 3.07 9.15 2.80
CA ILE A 255 3.54 7.93 2.15
C ILE A 255 2.31 7.07 1.86
N TYR A 256 2.14 6.68 0.60
CA TYR A 256 1.05 5.81 0.19
C TYR A 256 1.54 4.38 -0.01
N VAL A 257 0.85 3.44 0.61
CA VAL A 257 1.05 2.01 0.43
C VAL A 257 -0.12 1.46 -0.36
N SER A 258 0.18 0.72 -1.41
CA SER A 258 -0.83 -0.03 -2.16
C SER A 258 -1.36 -1.22 -1.37
N GLY A 259 -2.67 -1.43 -1.42
CA GLY A 259 -3.39 -2.55 -0.83
C GLY A 259 -4.47 -3.07 -1.78
N LEU A 260 -4.93 -4.28 -1.50
CA LEU A 260 -6.01 -4.95 -2.22
C LEU A 260 -7.19 -5.12 -1.28
N GLU A 261 -8.36 -4.68 -1.74
CA GLU A 261 -9.62 -4.93 -1.08
C GLU A 261 -10.21 -6.27 -1.54
N GLN A 262 -10.55 -7.17 -0.61
CA GLN A 262 -11.10 -8.48 -0.95
C GLN A 262 -12.55 -8.63 -0.50
N PHE A 263 -13.48 -8.31 -1.39
CA PHE A 263 -14.91 -8.55 -1.20
C PHE A 263 -15.64 -8.98 -2.48
N GLY A 264 -16.33 -10.12 -2.40
CA GLY A 264 -17.13 -10.63 -3.52
C GLY A 264 -16.28 -10.99 -4.74
N TYR A 265 -16.82 -10.80 -5.94
CA TYR A 265 -16.16 -11.13 -7.21
C TYR A 265 -15.32 -9.98 -7.80
N ARG A 266 -15.07 -8.88 -7.05
CA ARG A 266 -14.25 -7.76 -7.53
C ARG A 266 -13.19 -7.37 -6.51
N GLU A 267 -11.93 -7.42 -6.94
CA GLU A 267 -10.81 -6.83 -6.20
C GLU A 267 -10.67 -5.35 -6.57
N ASP A 268 -11.05 -4.48 -5.65
CA ASP A 268 -10.78 -3.04 -5.74
C ASP A 268 -9.43 -2.76 -5.04
N TYR A 269 -8.66 -1.79 -5.53
CA TYR A 269 -7.35 -1.45 -4.96
C TYR A 269 -7.45 -0.21 -4.06
N LEU A 270 -6.66 -0.21 -3.00
CA LEU A 270 -6.65 0.84 -1.99
C LEU A 270 -5.26 1.48 -1.93
N PHE A 271 -5.23 2.80 -1.79
CA PHE A 271 -4.00 3.55 -1.50
C PHE A 271 -4.14 4.18 -0.12
N ILE A 272 -3.30 3.72 0.78
CA ILE A 272 -3.44 3.97 2.21
C ILE A 272 -2.31 4.87 2.66
N ASN A 273 -2.66 5.94 3.36
CA ASN A 273 -1.66 6.78 4.01
C ASN A 273 -0.98 6.00 5.14
N ALA A 274 0.34 6.00 5.15
CA ALA A 274 1.16 5.29 6.08
C ALA A 274 2.29 6.18 6.59
N THR A 275 2.79 5.86 7.78
CA THR A 275 3.91 6.54 8.43
C THR A 275 5.13 5.64 8.45
N LEU A 276 6.30 6.23 8.24
CA LEU A 276 7.57 5.51 8.28
C LEU A 276 7.89 5.02 9.70
N VAL A 277 8.31 3.77 9.83
CA VAL A 277 8.72 3.15 11.10
C VAL A 277 10.25 3.00 11.12
N ASN A 278 10.91 3.70 12.05
CA ASN A 278 12.37 3.78 12.15
C ASN A 278 12.93 3.15 13.44
N ASP A 279 12.17 2.27 14.10
CA ASP A 279 12.59 1.62 15.34
C ASP A 279 13.03 0.15 15.11
N ASN A 280 13.37 -0.54 16.20
CA ASN A 280 13.89 -1.92 16.17
C ASN A 280 12.91 -2.95 15.60
N ARG A 281 11.65 -2.59 15.40
CA ARG A 281 10.67 -3.47 14.75
C ARG A 281 10.89 -3.56 13.24
N CYS A 282 11.61 -2.60 12.63
CA CYS A 282 11.94 -2.63 11.21
C CYS A 282 13.27 -3.37 10.94
N PRO A 283 13.27 -4.42 10.11
CA PRO A 283 14.50 -5.09 9.69
C PRO A 283 15.48 -4.13 9.00
N LYS A 284 16.79 -4.31 9.24
CA LYS A 284 17.82 -3.53 8.58
C LYS A 284 17.79 -3.75 7.07
N GLY A 285 17.87 -2.67 6.30
CA GLY A 285 17.87 -2.71 4.83
C GLY A 285 16.46 -2.70 4.21
N SER A 286 15.41 -2.78 5.03
CA SER A 286 14.02 -2.67 4.58
C SER A 286 13.46 -1.28 4.84
N LEU A 287 12.41 -0.92 4.10
CA LEU A 287 11.58 0.25 4.35
C LEU A 287 10.29 -0.24 5.02
N CYS A 288 10.03 0.21 6.23
CA CYS A 288 8.87 -0.21 7.00
C CYS A 288 7.90 0.93 7.17
N THR A 289 6.62 0.66 6.95
CA THR A 289 5.55 1.59 7.22
C THR A 289 4.51 0.97 8.14
N GLU A 290 3.76 1.81 8.84
CA GLU A 290 2.56 1.42 9.57
C GLU A 290 1.44 2.41 9.24
N ASN A 291 0.20 1.93 9.23
CA ASN A 291 -0.97 2.80 9.10
C ASN A 291 -1.55 3.00 10.51
N PRO A 292 -1.66 4.25 11.00
CA PRO A 292 -2.20 4.51 12.33
C PRO A 292 -3.71 4.24 12.46
N GLN A 293 -4.41 4.02 11.35
CA GLN A 293 -5.85 3.71 11.33
C GLN A 293 -6.09 2.21 11.41
N ASP A 294 -6.91 1.81 12.38
CA ASP A 294 -7.42 0.45 12.49
C ASP A 294 -8.57 0.27 11.49
N ILE A 295 -8.28 -0.35 10.35
CA ILE A 295 -9.27 -0.68 9.32
C ILE A 295 -9.92 -2.02 9.68
N VAL A 296 -11.19 -2.21 9.30
CA VAL A 296 -11.92 -3.47 9.50
C VAL A 296 -11.06 -4.66 9.03
N PRO A 297 -10.82 -5.68 9.88
CA PRO A 297 -10.01 -6.83 9.52
C PRO A 297 -10.51 -7.56 8.28
N GLY A 298 -9.58 -8.04 7.46
CA GLY A 298 -9.90 -8.81 6.25
C GLY A 298 -10.31 -7.96 5.05
N ILE A 299 -10.63 -6.68 5.23
CA ILE A 299 -11.03 -5.85 4.08
C ILE A 299 -9.85 -5.46 3.22
N CYS A 300 -8.65 -5.32 3.78
CA CYS A 300 -7.49 -4.91 3.02
C CYS A 300 -6.26 -5.77 3.30
N LYS A 301 -5.68 -6.28 2.22
CA LYS A 301 -4.45 -7.04 2.18
C LYS A 301 -3.35 -6.20 1.57
N LEU A 302 -2.10 -6.42 1.99
CA LEU A 302 -0.97 -5.75 1.38
C LEU A 302 -0.86 -6.17 -0.09
N ASP A 303 -0.70 -5.20 -0.99
CA ASP A 303 -0.55 -5.46 -2.41
C ASP A 303 0.88 -5.89 -2.73
N GLN A 304 1.15 -7.20 -2.73
CA GLN A 304 2.51 -7.72 -2.91
C GLN A 304 3.07 -7.36 -4.28
N GLY A 305 4.32 -6.87 -4.31
CA GLY A 305 4.95 -6.33 -5.53
C GLY A 305 4.44 -4.93 -5.93
N GLY A 306 3.39 -4.43 -5.27
CA GLY A 306 2.85 -3.09 -5.45
C GLY A 306 3.76 -1.98 -4.91
N PRO A 307 3.48 -0.71 -5.27
CA PRO A 307 4.30 0.42 -4.87
C PRO A 307 4.07 0.88 -3.42
N VAL A 308 5.17 1.31 -2.79
CA VAL A 308 5.18 2.36 -1.76
C VAL A 308 5.59 3.67 -2.45
N THR A 309 4.73 4.69 -2.43
CA THR A 309 4.81 5.82 -3.36
C THR A 309 4.36 7.15 -2.73
N ASN A 310 4.76 8.26 -3.35
CA ASN A 310 4.11 9.57 -3.20
C ASN A 310 4.32 10.43 -4.45
N TYR A 311 3.61 11.55 -4.56
CA TYR A 311 3.76 12.56 -5.61
C TYR A 311 4.67 13.68 -5.13
N VAL A 312 5.90 13.69 -5.64
CA VAL A 312 6.88 14.71 -5.26
C VAL A 312 6.69 15.95 -6.11
N ARG A 313 6.65 17.12 -5.46
CA ARG A 313 6.59 18.42 -6.14
C ARG A 313 7.89 18.70 -6.88
N SER A 314 7.81 18.83 -8.21
CA SER A 314 8.93 19.21 -9.08
C SER A 314 9.22 20.71 -9.01
N ARG A 315 10.42 21.11 -9.46
CA ARG A 315 10.84 22.52 -9.61
C ARG A 315 9.90 23.37 -10.49
N PHE A 316 9.11 22.73 -11.35
CA PHE A 316 8.16 23.38 -12.25
C PHE A 316 6.69 23.29 -11.76
N ASP A 317 6.48 23.09 -10.46
CA ASP A 317 5.15 22.97 -9.85
C ASP A 317 4.29 21.82 -10.41
N LYS A 318 4.96 20.77 -10.90
CA LYS A 318 4.31 19.53 -11.35
C LYS A 318 4.53 18.43 -10.32
N PHE A 319 3.46 17.71 -9.99
CA PHE A 319 3.52 16.53 -9.14
C PHE A 319 4.02 15.34 -9.95
N VAL A 320 5.12 14.73 -9.49
CA VAL A 320 5.76 13.59 -10.16
C VAL A 320 5.55 12.33 -9.33
N PRO A 321 4.86 11.31 -9.87
CA PRO A 321 4.69 10.05 -9.17
C PRO A 321 6.06 9.42 -8.92
N SER A 322 6.38 9.12 -7.67
CA SER A 322 7.68 8.62 -7.25
C SER A 322 7.52 7.36 -6.41
N ILE A 323 8.15 6.27 -6.86
CA ILE A 323 8.16 4.99 -6.13
C ILE A 323 9.40 4.91 -5.23
N TYR A 324 9.18 4.67 -3.95
CA TYR A 324 10.20 4.58 -2.90
C TYR A 324 10.65 3.16 -2.62
N ALA A 325 9.68 2.23 -2.59
CA ALA A 325 9.90 0.83 -2.29
C ALA A 325 8.84 -0.05 -2.97
N VAL A 326 9.09 -1.35 -2.96
CA VAL A 326 8.17 -2.38 -3.45
C VAL A 326 7.67 -3.18 -2.25
N ASN A 327 6.36 -3.31 -2.10
CA ASN A 327 5.75 -4.10 -1.06
C ASN A 327 6.27 -5.55 -1.10
N SER A 328 6.80 -6.01 0.04
CA SER A 328 7.42 -7.32 0.19
C SER A 328 6.55 -8.20 1.09
N ARG A 329 6.33 -7.79 2.35
CA ARG A 329 5.70 -8.62 3.37
C ARG A 329 4.77 -7.82 4.30
N GLY A 330 3.60 -8.39 4.61
CA GLY A 330 2.67 -7.86 5.60
C GLY A 330 1.40 -8.70 5.68
N SER A 331 0.79 -8.80 6.87
CA SER A 331 -0.46 -9.57 7.09
C SER A 331 -1.73 -8.80 6.71
N GLY A 332 -1.61 -7.49 6.48
CA GLY A 332 -2.67 -6.56 6.15
C GLY A 332 -2.03 -5.23 5.71
N CYS A 333 -2.83 -4.18 5.61
CA CYS A 333 -2.38 -2.83 5.21
C CYS A 333 -2.84 -1.75 6.23
N SER A 334 -3.27 -2.20 7.41
CA SER A 334 -3.89 -1.36 8.44
C SER A 334 -3.51 -1.77 9.85
N GLY A 335 -3.77 -0.87 10.79
CA GLY A 335 -3.67 -1.10 12.22
C GLY A 335 -2.39 -0.57 12.83
N LYS A 336 -2.53 0.19 13.91
CA LYS A 336 -1.37 0.79 14.59
C LYS A 336 -0.47 -0.32 15.14
N GLY A 337 0.81 -0.28 14.76
CA GLY A 337 1.79 -1.27 15.16
C GLY A 337 1.92 -2.48 14.22
N ASN A 338 1.00 -2.64 13.26
CA ASN A 338 1.19 -3.58 12.15
C ASN A 338 2.18 -2.97 11.16
N ILE A 339 3.33 -3.63 11.01
CA ILE A 339 4.39 -3.19 10.13
C ILE A 339 4.30 -3.90 8.80
N PHE A 340 4.34 -3.12 7.74
CA PHE A 340 4.41 -3.59 6.37
C PHE A 340 5.81 -3.32 5.85
N GLU A 341 6.49 -4.37 5.42
CA GLU A 341 7.87 -4.35 4.96
C GLU A 341 7.91 -4.22 3.44
N ALA A 342 8.75 -3.31 2.96
CA ALA A 342 8.99 -3.06 1.55
C ALA A 342 10.48 -3.01 1.24
N THR A 343 10.85 -3.44 0.02
CA THR A 343 12.23 -3.40 -0.47
C THR A 343 12.54 -2.02 -1.05
N PRO A 344 13.46 -1.24 -0.47
CA PRO A 344 13.73 0.14 -0.90
C PRO A 344 14.44 0.20 -2.25
N LEU A 345 14.00 1.09 -3.14
CA LEU A 345 14.59 1.24 -4.48
C LEU A 345 15.94 1.95 -4.46
N ALA A 346 16.16 2.88 -3.52
CA ALA A 346 17.38 3.68 -3.45
C ALA A 346 18.65 2.82 -3.34
N ALA A 347 18.61 1.76 -2.53
CA ALA A 347 19.73 0.82 -2.36
C ALA A 347 20.00 0.01 -3.65
N HIS A 348 18.98 -0.21 -4.47
CA HIS A 348 19.04 -1.00 -5.70
C HIS A 348 19.15 -0.15 -6.96
N TYR A 349 19.22 1.18 -6.84
CA TYR A 349 19.08 2.09 -7.98
C TYR A 349 20.10 1.81 -9.10
N LYS A 350 21.36 1.52 -8.75
CA LYS A 350 22.41 1.17 -9.72
C LYS A 350 22.11 -0.13 -10.48
N TRP A 351 21.54 -1.12 -9.80
CA TRP A 351 21.14 -2.37 -10.41
C TRP A 351 19.92 -2.16 -11.31
N ILE A 352 18.92 -1.40 -10.86
CA ILE A 352 17.74 -1.03 -11.67
C ILE A 352 18.18 -0.34 -12.96
N GLU A 353 19.05 0.68 -12.83
CA GLU A 353 19.60 1.44 -13.96
C GLU A 353 20.36 0.53 -14.94
N SER A 354 21.15 -0.43 -14.45
CA SER A 354 21.86 -1.37 -15.32
C SER A 354 20.92 -2.30 -16.08
N GLN A 355 19.80 -2.74 -15.49
CA GLN A 355 18.83 -3.57 -16.20
C GLN A 355 18.08 -2.79 -17.27
N ILE A 356 17.63 -1.58 -16.96
CA ILE A 356 16.90 -0.72 -17.91
C ILE A 356 17.82 -0.31 -19.06
N LEU A 357 19.08 0.05 -18.77
CA LEU A 357 20.04 0.51 -19.77
C LEU A 357 20.88 -0.61 -20.40
N SER A 358 20.76 -1.86 -19.96
CA SER A 358 21.55 -3.00 -20.46
C SER A 358 21.52 -3.11 -21.98
N HIS A 359 20.33 -3.04 -22.59
CA HIS A 359 20.17 -3.05 -24.04
C HIS A 359 20.92 -1.90 -24.73
N VAL A 360 20.98 -0.72 -24.11
CA VAL A 360 21.73 0.42 -24.66
C VAL A 360 23.24 0.14 -24.61
N VAL A 361 23.73 -0.45 -23.51
CA VAL A 361 25.15 -0.77 -23.30
C VAL A 361 25.60 -1.94 -24.17
N ASP A 362 24.78 -2.98 -24.32
CA ASP A 362 25.06 -4.13 -25.19
C ASP A 362 25.08 -3.72 -26.68
N THR A 363 24.17 -2.82 -27.09
CA THR A 363 24.17 -2.21 -28.42
C THR A 363 25.37 -1.29 -28.65
N LEU A 364 25.89 -0.63 -27.61
CA LEU A 364 27.14 0.14 -27.70
C LEU A 364 28.38 -0.75 -27.88
N ASN A 365 28.43 -1.88 -27.18
CA ASN A 365 29.60 -2.77 -27.17
C ASN A 365 29.70 -3.63 -28.43
N SER A 366 28.59 -3.92 -29.09
CA SER A 366 28.55 -4.87 -30.23
C SER A 366 28.95 -4.28 -31.58
N GLN A 367 29.17 -2.95 -31.71
CA GLN A 367 29.36 -2.25 -33.01
C GLN A 367 28.36 -2.68 -34.10
N GLN A 368 27.22 -3.27 -33.73
CA GLN A 368 26.26 -3.81 -34.68
C GLN A 368 25.42 -2.68 -35.28
N THR A 369 25.14 -2.82 -36.57
CA THR A 369 24.23 -1.95 -37.32
C THR A 369 22.86 -1.96 -36.64
N TRP A 370 22.47 -0.77 -36.18
CA TRP A 370 21.22 -0.47 -35.48
C TRP A 370 20.01 -0.95 -36.27
N ASN A 371 19.19 -1.84 -35.68
CA ASN A 371 17.86 -2.11 -36.24
C ASN A 371 16.94 -0.95 -35.85
N GLN A 372 16.47 -0.17 -36.83
CA GLN A 372 15.53 0.96 -36.66
C GLN A 372 14.21 0.58 -35.96
N GLN A 373 13.97 -0.72 -35.72
CA GLN A 373 12.79 -1.25 -35.06
C GLN A 373 12.87 -1.26 -33.52
N GLU A 374 14.03 -1.02 -32.91
CA GLU A 374 14.19 -1.16 -31.44
C GLU A 374 13.87 0.09 -30.62
N PHE A 375 13.86 1.28 -31.23
CA PHE A 375 13.67 2.54 -30.51
C PHE A 375 12.37 3.24 -30.92
N TYR A 376 11.53 3.56 -29.94
CA TYR A 376 10.26 4.26 -30.11
C TYR A 376 10.31 5.63 -29.43
N GLU A 377 9.27 6.44 -29.64
CA GLU A 377 9.10 7.70 -28.91
C GLU A 377 9.19 7.48 -27.38
N ASN A 378 9.88 8.38 -26.70
CA ASN A 378 10.29 8.40 -25.29
C ASN A 378 11.31 7.35 -24.83
N SER A 379 11.85 6.51 -25.72
CA SER A 379 12.94 5.58 -25.38
C SER A 379 14.19 6.33 -24.95
N THR A 380 14.90 5.83 -23.93
CA THR A 380 16.22 6.36 -23.58
C THR A 380 17.19 6.06 -24.72
N CYS A 381 18.01 7.04 -25.08
CA CYS A 381 18.94 6.92 -26.19
C CYS A 381 20.24 7.69 -25.88
N LEU A 382 21.26 7.48 -26.70
CA LEU A 382 22.55 8.17 -26.57
C LEU A 382 22.79 9.08 -27.77
N PRO A 383 22.77 10.41 -27.60
CA PRO A 383 23.05 11.35 -28.67
C PRO A 383 24.56 11.35 -29.00
N PRO A 384 24.94 11.75 -30.24
CA PRO A 384 26.34 11.74 -30.68
C PRO A 384 27.27 12.65 -29.85
N THR A 385 26.70 13.63 -29.17
CA THR A 385 27.41 14.55 -28.26
C THR A 385 27.78 13.92 -26.91
N GLY A 386 27.32 12.70 -26.63
CA GLY A 386 27.47 12.04 -25.33
C GLY A 386 26.39 12.44 -24.32
N GLY A 387 26.32 11.71 -23.20
CA GLY A 387 25.28 11.85 -22.18
C GLY A 387 24.01 11.05 -22.51
N LEU A 388 22.97 11.17 -21.66
CA LEU A 388 21.66 10.52 -21.89
C LEU A 388 20.70 11.45 -22.64
N GLY A 389 19.87 10.88 -23.49
CA GLY A 389 18.78 11.56 -24.19
C GLY A 389 17.50 10.74 -24.23
N ARG A 390 16.44 11.33 -24.81
CA ARG A 390 15.21 10.62 -25.15
C ARG A 390 14.87 10.74 -26.63
N CYS A 391 14.40 9.64 -27.19
CA CYS A 391 13.78 9.61 -28.51
C CYS A 391 12.50 10.45 -28.46
N VAL A 392 12.42 11.56 -29.18
CA VAL A 392 11.21 12.39 -29.25
C VAL A 392 10.97 12.83 -30.69
N PRO A 393 9.74 13.19 -31.09
CA PRO A 393 9.51 13.78 -32.40
C PRO A 393 10.42 15.00 -32.55
N ASP A 394 11.01 15.18 -33.72
CA ASP A 394 11.87 16.29 -34.11
C ASP A 394 11.34 17.66 -33.65
N GLY A 395 10.04 17.88 -33.74
CA GLY A 395 9.37 19.09 -33.25
C GLY A 395 9.58 19.36 -31.76
N ARG A 396 9.72 18.32 -30.91
CA ARG A 396 10.02 18.45 -29.48
C ARG A 396 11.50 18.64 -29.17
N CYS A 397 12.38 18.39 -30.13
CA CYS A 397 13.82 18.62 -30.02
C CYS A 397 14.31 19.71 -30.99
N ARG A 398 13.47 20.73 -31.22
CA ARG A 398 13.69 21.72 -32.28
C ARG A 398 15.02 22.46 -32.15
N GLN A 399 15.45 22.75 -30.91
CA GLN A 399 16.68 23.47 -30.67
C GLN A 399 17.92 22.67 -31.07
N LEU A 400 17.94 21.34 -30.87
CA LEU A 400 19.03 20.48 -31.34
C LEU A 400 19.17 20.52 -32.87
N ILE A 401 18.03 20.52 -33.57
CA ILE A 401 17.97 20.56 -35.03
C ILE A 401 18.45 21.93 -35.54
N ILE A 402 18.07 23.01 -34.87
CA ILE A 402 18.54 24.36 -35.20
C ILE A 402 20.07 24.46 -35.02
N ASP A 403 20.58 23.99 -33.88
CA ASP A 403 22.00 24.06 -33.54
C ASP A 403 22.86 23.23 -34.52
N ASN A 404 22.31 22.13 -35.04
CA ASN A 404 23.00 21.22 -35.97
C ASN A 404 22.53 21.35 -37.42
N ARG A 405 21.88 22.46 -37.81
CA ARG A 405 21.31 22.66 -39.15
C ARG A 405 22.30 22.50 -40.31
N HIS A 406 23.59 22.67 -40.05
CA HIS A 406 24.68 22.56 -41.03
C HIS A 406 25.42 21.21 -40.96
N GLN A 407 25.14 20.38 -39.95
CA GLN A 407 25.78 19.08 -39.70
C GLN A 407 24.78 18.08 -39.10
N LEU A 408 23.73 17.76 -39.88
CA LEU A 408 22.66 16.85 -39.44
C LEU A 408 23.14 15.42 -39.14
N SER A 409 24.36 15.04 -39.56
CA SER A 409 25.02 13.79 -39.16
C SER A 409 25.25 13.67 -37.64
N ASN A 410 25.23 14.79 -36.91
CA ASN A 410 25.35 14.82 -35.45
C ASN A 410 23.99 14.61 -34.75
N ILE A 411 22.91 14.38 -35.49
CA ILE A 411 21.60 14.06 -34.95
C ILE A 411 21.33 12.58 -35.18
N LYS A 412 21.17 11.84 -34.09
CA LYS A 412 20.85 10.42 -34.15
C LYS A 412 19.35 10.23 -34.26
N ILE A 413 18.91 9.46 -35.24
CA ILE A 413 17.50 9.13 -35.47
C ILE A 413 17.17 7.84 -34.71
N CYS A 414 16.11 7.87 -33.90
CA CYS A 414 15.59 6.69 -33.21
C CYS A 414 14.65 5.88 -34.10
N LYS A 415 13.71 6.57 -34.78
CA LYS A 415 12.73 5.97 -35.69
C LYS A 415 12.28 7.00 -36.72
N PHE A 416 11.87 6.51 -37.88
CA PHE A 416 11.08 7.27 -38.83
C PHE A 416 9.74 6.57 -39.00
N ASP A 417 8.63 7.24 -38.68
CA ASP A 417 7.28 6.64 -38.75
C ASP A 417 6.57 6.86 -40.09
N GLY A 418 7.23 7.54 -41.03
CA GLY A 418 6.69 7.90 -42.35
C GLY A 418 6.20 9.34 -42.47
N GLN A 419 5.90 10.02 -41.35
CA GLN A 419 5.43 11.41 -41.32
C GLN A 419 6.31 12.34 -40.45
N THR A 420 6.83 11.82 -39.33
CA THR A 420 7.69 12.55 -38.39
C THR A 420 8.97 11.78 -38.09
N SER A 421 10.07 12.51 -37.94
CA SER A 421 11.33 11.91 -37.52
C SER A 421 11.42 11.92 -35.99
N VAL A 422 11.64 10.75 -35.39
CA VAL A 422 11.89 10.64 -33.95
C VAL A 422 13.40 10.66 -33.74
N VAL A 423 13.90 11.72 -33.11
CA VAL A 423 15.33 11.95 -32.91
C VAL A 423 15.73 11.67 -31.47
N CYS A 424 16.95 11.21 -31.27
CA CYS A 424 17.55 11.10 -29.95
C CYS A 424 17.93 12.50 -29.44
N CYS A 425 17.07 13.08 -28.62
CA CYS A 425 17.25 14.41 -28.06
C CYS A 425 18.03 14.34 -26.74
N PRO A 426 19.21 14.98 -26.61
CA PRO A 426 19.91 15.00 -25.33
C PRO A 426 19.04 15.58 -24.22
N ASN A 427 19.16 15.09 -22.99
CA ASN A 427 18.39 15.59 -21.85
C ASN A 427 18.66 17.07 -21.52
N SER A 428 19.73 17.68 -22.06
CA SER A 428 19.99 19.11 -21.95
C SER A 428 19.13 19.96 -22.91
N TYR A 429 18.51 19.33 -23.91
CA TYR A 429 17.63 19.93 -24.92
C TYR A 429 16.14 19.67 -24.65
N LEU A 430 15.83 18.86 -23.62
CA LEU A 430 14.49 18.51 -23.14
C LEU A 430 14.24 19.15 -21.78
#